data_AF-A0A414WMY7-F1
#
_entry.id   AF-A0A414WMY7-F1
#
_cell.length_a   1.000
_cell.length_b   1.000
_cell.length_c   1.000
_cell.angle_alpha   90.00
_cell.angle_beta   90.00
_cell.angle_gamma   90.00
#
_symmetry.space_group_name_H-M   'P 1'
#
loop_
_entity.id
_entity.type
_entity.pdbx_description
1 polymer ?
#
loop_
_entity_poly.entity_id
_entity_poly.type
_entity_poly.pdbx_seq_one_letter_code
_entity_poly.pdbx_strand_id
1 'polypeptide(L)'
;MSQSVKELKKQLMGAACAVLMSAVALSSATYAWYVANNTVKATSSTISATTNGFILQIDELKNGAQHGGEQTSLAAAIQGGKITPSSTDDLKNWFVCQGWGSDGKVSSYSQINFKQGGKSGEYEAGGETHYAYLKSEFIVYTITESGIADVYLEGSDGEPVVVTAHGAPTTDTIPNSLRVGITTQAIDANGNPTGDETLKVVYAPAAVSTTEKGNDKNAIAGWSCVKDAVSGPQVPSYQHIEADNCAGWLANKVGDDYQVDAGTHQIASRVGYDGIAVRIYIWMEGTDADCVNNAAAEDLATYDVTVKLAGVATS
;
A
#
# COMPACT_ATOMS: atom_id res chain seq x y z
N MET A 1 -39.32 -39.31 -33.71
CA MET A 1 -38.45 -39.51 -32.52
C MET A 1 -36.96 -39.37 -32.80
N SER A 2 -36.39 -39.76 -33.95
CA SER A 2 -34.92 -39.70 -34.14
C SER A 2 -34.35 -38.30 -34.43
N GLN A 3 -35.13 -37.37 -35.00
CA GLN A 3 -34.70 -35.99 -35.25
C GLN A 3 -34.52 -35.19 -33.94
N SER A 4 -35.47 -35.32 -33.01
CA SER A 4 -35.42 -34.63 -31.70
C SER A 4 -34.22 -35.07 -30.84
N VAL A 5 -33.84 -36.35 -30.91
CA VAL A 5 -32.65 -36.87 -30.21
C VAL A 5 -31.35 -36.32 -30.83
N LYS A 6 -31.30 -36.13 -32.15
CA LYS A 6 -30.13 -35.54 -32.83
C LYS A 6 -29.95 -34.07 -32.47
N GLU A 7 -31.03 -33.30 -32.34
CA GLU A 7 -30.98 -31.91 -31.89
C GLU A 7 -30.58 -31.79 -30.42
N LEU A 8 -31.15 -32.62 -29.54
CA LEU A 8 -30.75 -32.65 -28.12
C LEU A 8 -29.24 -32.94 -27.97
N LYS A 9 -28.71 -33.88 -28.75
CA LYS A 9 -27.27 -34.21 -28.73
C LYS A 9 -26.39 -33.06 -29.22
N LYS A 10 -26.84 -32.31 -30.25
CA LYS A 10 -26.12 -31.11 -30.72
C LYS A 10 -26.14 -29.99 -29.69
N GLN A 11 -27.28 -29.76 -29.03
CA GLN A 11 -27.39 -28.76 -27.97
C GLN A 11 -26.55 -29.12 -26.74
N LEU A 12 -26.55 -30.40 -26.33
CA LEU A 12 -25.72 -30.88 -25.22
C LEU A 12 -24.22 -30.72 -25.53
N MET A 13 -23.80 -31.01 -26.77
CA MET A 13 -22.41 -30.82 -27.21
C MET A 13 -22.04 -29.32 -27.20
N GLY A 14 -22.93 -28.46 -27.70
CA GLY A 14 -22.73 -27.00 -27.67
C GLY A 14 -22.63 -26.45 -26.25
N ALA A 15 -23.49 -26.91 -25.34
CA ALA A 15 -23.46 -26.55 -23.93
C ALA A 15 -22.18 -27.05 -23.24
N ALA A 16 -21.73 -28.27 -23.52
CA ALA A 16 -20.48 -28.81 -22.98
C ALA A 16 -19.26 -28.01 -23.48
N CYS A 17 -19.23 -27.63 -24.75
CA CYS A 17 -18.19 -26.76 -25.30
C CYS A 17 -18.23 -25.36 -24.66
N ALA A 18 -19.41 -24.79 -24.45
CA ALA A 18 -19.56 -23.51 -23.76
C ALA A 18 -19.07 -23.58 -22.31
N VAL A 19 -19.40 -24.64 -21.57
CA VAL A 19 -18.91 -24.88 -20.19
C VAL A 19 -17.39 -25.04 -20.16
N LEU A 20 -16.80 -25.74 -21.13
CA LEU A 20 -15.34 -25.89 -21.23
C LEU A 20 -14.65 -24.56 -21.58
N MET A 21 -15.21 -23.77 -22.51
CA MET A 21 -14.69 -22.44 -22.82
C MET A 21 -14.85 -21.48 -21.64
N SER A 22 -15.97 -21.54 -20.91
CA SER A 22 -16.17 -20.78 -19.68
C SER A 22 -15.23 -21.24 -18.57
N ALA A 23 -14.94 -22.53 -18.42
CA ALA A 23 -13.99 -23.04 -17.44
C ALA A 23 -12.55 -22.64 -17.76
N VAL A 24 -12.15 -22.66 -19.04
CA VAL A 24 -10.85 -22.16 -19.51
C VAL A 24 -10.76 -20.64 -19.37
N ALA A 25 -11.85 -19.91 -19.65
CA ALA A 25 -11.93 -18.48 -19.42
C ALA A 25 -11.86 -18.14 -17.92
N LEU A 26 -12.49 -18.94 -17.05
CA LEU A 26 -12.48 -18.75 -15.59
C LEU A 26 -11.10 -19.05 -15.01
N SER A 27 -10.39 -20.07 -15.54
CA SER A 27 -9.01 -20.35 -15.14
C SER A 27 -8.05 -19.28 -15.66
N SER A 28 -8.16 -18.84 -16.92
CA SER A 28 -7.33 -17.73 -17.43
C SER A 28 -7.62 -16.39 -16.75
N ALA A 29 -8.88 -16.14 -16.36
CA ALA A 29 -9.28 -14.96 -15.61
C ALA A 29 -8.80 -15.00 -14.16
N THR A 30 -8.61 -16.19 -13.58
CA THR A 30 -7.92 -16.30 -12.28
C THR A 30 -6.45 -15.94 -12.46
N TYR A 31 -5.73 -16.50 -13.44
CA TYR A 31 -4.28 -16.23 -13.62
C TYR A 31 -3.93 -14.77 -13.90
N ALA A 32 -4.78 -14.03 -14.61
CA ALA A 32 -4.45 -12.69 -15.07
C ALA A 32 -4.72 -11.57 -14.03
N TRP A 33 -5.35 -11.89 -12.90
CA TRP A 33 -5.36 -11.02 -11.69
C TRP A 33 -4.18 -11.33 -10.74
N TYR A 34 -3.53 -12.48 -10.93
CA TYR A 34 -2.41 -12.95 -10.10
C TYR A 34 -1.04 -12.53 -10.63
N VAL A 35 -0.95 -11.76 -11.72
CA VAL A 35 0.32 -11.26 -12.24
C VAL A 35 0.29 -9.74 -12.32
N ALA A 36 0.71 -9.07 -11.26
CA ALA A 36 1.10 -7.67 -11.36
C ALA A 36 2.29 -7.42 -10.44
N ASN A 37 3.39 -6.97 -11.04
CA ASN A 37 4.59 -6.40 -10.41
C ASN A 37 5.41 -7.34 -9.51
N ASN A 38 6.64 -7.69 -9.91
CA ASN A 38 7.45 -8.67 -9.19
C ASN A 38 8.27 -8.10 -8.00
N THR A 39 8.31 -6.78 -7.78
CA THR A 39 9.02 -6.16 -6.64
C THR A 39 8.56 -4.71 -6.47
N VAL A 40 8.04 -4.36 -5.28
CA VAL A 40 8.06 -2.96 -4.83
C VAL A 40 9.17 -2.76 -3.80
N LYS A 41 10.13 -1.85 -4.02
CA LYS A 41 11.04 -1.46 -2.93
C LYS A 41 10.48 -0.24 -2.23
N ALA A 42 10.20 -0.34 -0.92
CA ALA A 42 9.91 0.85 -0.15
C ALA A 42 11.24 1.44 0.32
N THR A 43 11.52 2.67 -0.10
CA THR A 43 12.65 3.46 0.40
C THR A 43 12.09 4.57 1.27
N SER A 44 12.48 4.66 2.53
CA SER A 44 12.25 5.87 3.30
C SER A 44 13.46 6.77 3.08
N SER A 45 13.25 7.92 2.44
CA SER A 45 14.32 8.87 2.12
C SER A 45 14.60 9.81 3.29
N THR A 46 15.90 10.00 3.54
CA THR A 46 16.58 11.12 4.21
C THR A 46 15.66 12.05 5.01
N ILE A 47 15.54 11.75 6.31
CA ILE A 47 14.99 12.69 7.27
C ILE A 47 16.17 13.49 7.83
N SER A 48 16.17 14.81 7.67
CA SER A 48 16.99 15.70 8.51
C SER A 48 16.12 16.81 9.02
N ALA A 49 16.39 17.24 10.24
CA ALA A 49 15.92 18.49 10.77
C ALA A 49 17.06 18.99 11.63
N THR A 50 17.69 20.10 11.24
CA THR A 50 18.70 20.70 12.11
C THR A 50 17.98 21.61 13.08
N THR A 51 18.38 21.54 14.34
CA THR A 51 17.97 22.44 15.40
C THR A 51 19.11 22.45 16.40
N ASN A 52 19.23 23.52 17.19
CA ASN A 52 20.31 23.79 18.15
C ASN A 52 20.66 22.58 19.04
N GLY A 53 21.46 21.65 18.50
CA GLY A 53 21.98 20.47 19.20
C GLY A 53 21.74 19.11 18.54
N PHE A 54 20.81 18.90 17.59
CA PHE A 54 20.49 17.54 17.10
C PHE A 54 19.83 17.43 15.73
N ILE A 55 19.82 16.19 15.21
CA ILE A 55 19.24 15.80 13.92
C ILE A 55 18.36 14.56 14.11
N LEU A 56 17.32 14.43 13.29
CA LEU A 56 16.46 13.24 13.18
C LEU A 56 17.04 12.26 12.15
N GLN A 57 17.07 10.96 12.44
CA GLN A 57 17.59 9.89 11.58
C GLN A 57 16.58 8.75 11.42
N ILE A 58 16.84 7.88 10.43
CA ILE A 58 16.04 6.70 10.14
C ILE A 58 16.91 5.50 9.78
N ASP A 59 16.54 4.30 10.23
CA ASP A 59 17.17 3.03 9.87
C ASP A 59 16.10 1.93 9.73
N GLU A 60 16.47 0.75 9.25
CA GLU A 60 15.63 -0.45 9.37
C GLU A 60 15.38 -0.75 10.85
N LEU A 61 14.12 -1.02 11.21
CA LEU A 61 13.69 -1.24 12.60
C LEU A 61 14.52 -2.34 13.30
N LYS A 62 14.89 -3.39 12.56
CA LYS A 62 15.67 -4.53 13.08
C LYS A 62 17.05 -4.15 13.60
N ASN A 63 17.59 -3.01 13.18
CA ASN A 63 18.90 -2.53 13.61
C ASN A 63 18.79 -1.80 14.95
N GLY A 64 17.61 -1.28 15.31
CA GLY A 64 17.42 -0.39 16.47
C GLY A 64 17.99 1.01 16.20
N ALA A 65 17.89 1.90 17.19
CA ALA A 65 18.38 3.27 17.06
C ALA A 65 19.92 3.26 17.04
N GLN A 66 20.52 3.86 16.01
CA GLN A 66 21.98 3.90 15.85
C GLN A 66 22.53 5.22 16.35
N HIS A 67 23.11 5.22 17.55
CA HIS A 67 23.69 6.42 18.15
C HIS A 67 25.21 6.45 18.00
N GLY A 68 25.77 7.64 17.74
CA GLY A 68 27.23 7.88 17.70
C GLY A 68 27.89 7.87 16.31
N GLY A 69 27.10 7.92 15.23
CA GLY A 69 27.60 8.12 13.86
C GLY A 69 27.70 9.60 13.45
N GLU A 70 28.19 9.85 12.22
CA GLU A 70 28.12 11.19 11.64
C GLU A 70 26.67 11.67 11.54
N GLN A 71 26.50 12.99 11.62
CA GLN A 71 25.25 13.73 11.48
C GLN A 71 24.73 13.68 10.03
N THR A 72 24.41 12.48 9.54
CA THR A 72 23.94 12.26 8.17
C THR A 72 22.50 11.80 8.18
N SER A 73 21.67 12.39 7.33
CA SER A 73 20.36 11.84 7.04
C SER A 73 20.50 10.50 6.35
N LEU A 74 20.05 9.46 7.03
CA LEU A 74 20.06 8.10 6.52
C LEU A 74 18.81 7.88 5.66
N ALA A 75 18.95 7.07 4.62
CA ALA A 75 17.83 6.51 3.87
C ALA A 75 17.86 5.00 4.07
N ALA A 76 16.70 4.39 4.26
CA ALA A 76 16.57 2.94 4.46
C ALA A 76 15.66 2.37 3.37
N ALA A 77 16.03 1.23 2.79
CA ALA A 77 15.29 0.60 1.71
C ALA A 77 15.10 -0.90 1.97
N ILE A 78 13.89 -1.40 1.74
CA ILE A 78 13.58 -2.82 1.86
C ILE A 78 13.02 -3.32 0.53
N GLN A 79 13.52 -4.47 0.08
CA GLN A 79 13.03 -5.13 -1.13
C GLN A 79 11.71 -5.85 -0.84
N GLY A 80 10.66 -5.49 -1.57
CA GLY A 80 9.38 -6.19 -1.54
C GLY A 80 9.26 -7.29 -2.59
N GLY A 81 8.03 -7.74 -2.78
CA GLY A 81 7.65 -8.86 -3.63
C GLY A 81 6.45 -8.54 -4.51
N LYS A 82 5.74 -9.59 -4.93
CA LYS A 82 4.63 -9.47 -5.87
C LYS A 82 3.30 -9.26 -5.19
N ILE A 83 2.65 -8.13 -5.42
CA ILE A 83 1.37 -7.79 -4.80
C ILE A 83 0.19 -8.16 -5.70
N THR A 84 -0.89 -8.62 -5.08
CA THR A 84 -2.18 -8.78 -5.74
C THR A 84 -3.11 -7.65 -5.34
N PRO A 85 -4.11 -7.30 -6.17
CA PRO A 85 -5.12 -6.36 -5.75
C PRO A 85 -5.83 -6.87 -4.50
N SER A 86 -5.81 -6.05 -3.47
CA SER A 86 -6.35 -6.35 -2.16
C SER A 86 -6.97 -5.09 -1.57
N SER A 87 -7.70 -5.23 -0.49
CA SER A 87 -8.41 -4.10 0.11
C SER A 87 -8.49 -4.23 1.63
N THR A 88 -8.46 -3.10 2.31
CA THR A 88 -8.51 -3.03 3.77
C THR A 88 -8.99 -1.66 4.23
N ASP A 89 -9.61 -1.61 5.40
CA ASP A 89 -9.99 -0.35 6.07
C ASP A 89 -9.12 -0.04 7.30
N ASP A 90 -8.33 -1.00 7.77
CA ASP A 90 -7.68 -0.92 9.08
C ASP A 90 -6.28 -1.55 9.13
N LEU A 91 -5.76 -2.02 7.98
CA LEU A 91 -4.53 -2.80 7.82
C LEU A 91 -4.50 -4.13 8.61
N LYS A 92 -5.61 -4.54 9.22
CA LYS A 92 -5.74 -5.79 9.99
C LYS A 92 -6.58 -6.79 9.22
N ASN A 93 -7.72 -6.35 8.70
CA ASN A 93 -8.66 -7.12 7.91
C ASN A 93 -8.42 -6.83 6.43
N TRP A 94 -7.95 -7.86 5.71
CA TRP A 94 -7.65 -7.75 4.29
C TRP A 94 -8.56 -8.64 3.48
N PHE A 95 -8.99 -8.14 2.33
CA PHE A 95 -9.93 -8.80 1.44
C PHE A 95 -9.38 -8.86 0.02
N VAL A 96 -9.69 -9.95 -0.66
CA VAL A 96 -9.40 -10.16 -2.10
C VAL A 96 -10.66 -10.61 -2.81
N CYS A 97 -10.71 -10.39 -4.11
CA CYS A 97 -11.78 -10.91 -4.95
C CYS A 97 -11.89 -12.44 -4.79
N GLN A 98 -13.10 -12.93 -4.56
CA GLN A 98 -13.40 -14.36 -4.48
C GLN A 98 -14.20 -14.84 -5.69
N GLY A 99 -15.19 -14.06 -6.13
CA GLY A 99 -16.17 -14.52 -7.11
C GLY A 99 -16.55 -13.46 -8.13
N TRP A 100 -16.74 -13.90 -9.37
CA TRP A 100 -17.11 -13.06 -10.50
C TRP A 100 -18.57 -13.27 -10.90
N GLY A 101 -19.27 -12.17 -11.17
CA GLY A 101 -20.60 -12.18 -11.75
C GLY A 101 -20.57 -12.54 -13.24
N SER A 102 -21.72 -12.92 -13.79
CA SER A 102 -21.87 -13.22 -15.24
C SER A 102 -21.59 -12.01 -16.14
N ASP A 103 -21.58 -10.81 -15.56
CA ASP A 103 -21.25 -9.52 -16.18
C ASP A 103 -19.74 -9.21 -16.15
N GLY A 104 -18.90 -10.12 -15.65
CA GLY A 104 -17.46 -9.92 -15.58
C GLY A 104 -16.99 -9.00 -14.45
N LYS A 105 -17.87 -8.70 -13.49
CA LYS A 105 -17.58 -7.86 -12.32
C LYS A 105 -17.31 -8.68 -11.07
N VAL A 106 -16.52 -8.14 -10.16
CA VAL A 106 -16.34 -8.74 -8.83
C VAL A 106 -17.69 -8.71 -8.10
N SER A 107 -18.09 -9.86 -7.58
CA SER A 107 -19.41 -10.08 -6.97
C SER A 107 -19.33 -10.55 -5.52
N SER A 108 -18.18 -11.04 -5.07
CA SER A 108 -17.92 -11.42 -3.69
C SER A 108 -16.43 -11.32 -3.35
N TYR A 109 -16.14 -11.18 -2.05
CA TYR A 109 -14.78 -11.13 -1.53
C TYR A 109 -14.55 -12.21 -0.48
N SER A 110 -13.29 -12.58 -0.30
CA SER A 110 -12.86 -13.43 0.81
C SER A 110 -11.89 -12.65 1.69
N GLN A 111 -12.08 -12.75 3.00
CA GLN A 111 -11.08 -12.30 3.95
C GLN A 111 -9.84 -13.20 3.84
N ILE A 112 -8.66 -12.58 3.84
CA ILE A 112 -7.39 -13.27 3.70
C ILE A 112 -7.00 -13.90 5.04
N ASN A 113 -6.58 -15.16 4.98
CA ASN A 113 -5.84 -15.81 6.05
C ASN A 113 -4.36 -15.76 5.71
N PHE A 114 -3.61 -14.88 6.36
CA PHE A 114 -2.18 -14.79 6.14
C PHE A 114 -1.45 -16.06 6.59
N LYS A 115 -0.38 -16.40 5.87
CA LYS A 115 0.43 -17.59 6.12
C LYS A 115 1.16 -17.46 7.45
N GLN A 116 0.90 -18.41 8.35
CA GLN A 116 1.60 -18.46 9.64
C GLN A 116 3.10 -18.72 9.41
N GLY A 117 3.96 -17.86 9.99
CA GLY A 117 5.41 -17.93 9.79
C GLY A 117 5.89 -17.53 8.39
N GLY A 118 4.99 -17.06 7.52
CA GLY A 118 5.33 -16.41 6.25
C GLY A 118 5.79 -14.97 6.44
N LYS A 119 6.16 -14.32 5.33
CA LYS A 119 6.43 -12.88 5.34
C LYS A 119 5.14 -12.09 5.57
N SER A 120 5.26 -10.83 5.98
CA SER A 120 4.09 -9.95 6.16
C SER A 120 3.30 -9.82 4.86
N GLY A 121 1.96 -9.88 4.95
CA GLY A 121 1.06 -9.83 3.80
C GLY A 121 0.98 -11.12 2.97
N GLU A 122 1.78 -12.13 3.27
CA GLU A 122 1.85 -13.38 2.49
C GLU A 122 0.61 -14.25 2.70
N TYR A 123 0.01 -14.72 1.61
CA TYR A 123 -1.10 -15.67 1.63
C TYR A 123 -1.04 -16.64 0.45
N GLU A 124 -1.78 -17.75 0.54
CA GLU A 124 -1.84 -18.77 -0.51
C GLU A 124 -3.21 -18.73 -1.19
N ALA A 125 -3.21 -18.68 -2.52
CA ALA A 125 -4.42 -18.78 -3.33
C ALA A 125 -4.11 -19.48 -4.66
N GLY A 126 -4.95 -20.43 -5.06
CA GLY A 126 -4.74 -21.19 -6.30
C GLY A 126 -3.50 -22.09 -6.30
N GLY A 127 -2.89 -22.37 -5.14
CA GLY A 127 -1.64 -23.12 -5.02
C GLY A 127 -0.38 -22.27 -5.27
N GLU A 128 -0.53 -20.96 -5.34
CA GLU A 128 0.56 -20.00 -5.48
C GLU A 128 0.61 -19.05 -4.27
N THR A 129 1.83 -18.56 -3.98
CA THR A 129 2.08 -17.57 -2.93
C THR A 129 1.87 -16.16 -3.48
N HIS A 130 1.11 -15.36 -2.75
CA HIS A 130 0.78 -13.97 -3.08
C HIS A 130 1.06 -13.04 -1.89
N TYR A 131 1.08 -11.74 -2.16
CA TYR A 131 1.14 -10.71 -1.12
C TYR A 131 -0.05 -9.77 -1.26
N ALA A 132 -0.85 -9.63 -0.20
CA ALA A 132 -1.90 -8.60 -0.16
C ALA A 132 -1.29 -7.21 -0.11
N TYR A 133 -0.19 -7.09 0.62
CA TYR A 133 0.58 -5.88 0.79
C TYR A 133 2.06 -6.21 1.00
N LEU A 134 2.89 -5.21 0.82
CA LEU A 134 4.29 -5.21 1.24
C LEU A 134 4.42 -4.29 2.44
N LYS A 135 5.31 -4.67 3.36
CA LYS A 135 5.53 -3.93 4.60
C LYS A 135 7.01 -3.71 4.79
N SER A 136 7.39 -2.47 5.00
CA SER A 136 8.74 -2.08 5.39
C SER A 136 8.73 -1.48 6.78
N GLU A 137 9.72 -1.81 7.61
CA GLU A 137 9.76 -1.45 9.02
C GLU A 137 11.01 -0.62 9.30
N PHE A 138 10.80 0.58 9.79
CA PHE A 138 11.82 1.56 10.08
C PHE A 138 11.77 2.00 11.54
N ILE A 139 12.88 2.52 12.03
CA ILE A 139 12.95 3.27 13.27
C ILE A 139 13.36 4.70 12.95
N VAL A 140 12.62 5.67 13.48
CA VAL A 140 12.92 7.11 13.38
C VAL A 140 13.28 7.63 14.77
N TYR A 141 14.43 8.29 14.91
CA TYR A 141 14.99 8.66 16.22
C TYR A 141 15.88 9.90 16.15
N THR A 142 16.06 10.59 17.27
CA THR A 142 16.98 11.73 17.37
C THR A 142 18.39 11.26 17.72
N ILE A 143 19.42 11.93 17.17
CA ILE A 143 20.83 11.55 17.42
C ILE A 143 21.27 11.86 18.85
N THR A 144 20.70 12.89 19.49
CA THR A 144 21.08 13.30 20.85
C THR A 144 19.97 13.06 21.85
N GLU A 145 20.34 12.66 23.07
CA GLU A 145 19.41 12.34 24.16
C GLU A 145 18.45 13.49 24.52
N SER A 146 18.89 14.74 24.43
CA SER A 146 18.08 15.91 24.77
C SER A 146 17.17 16.41 23.63
N GLY A 147 17.25 15.80 22.46
CA GLY A 147 16.56 16.27 21.26
C GLY A 147 15.20 15.63 21.07
N ILE A 148 14.16 16.43 20.81
CA ILE A 148 12.80 15.97 20.52
C ILE A 148 12.27 16.64 19.24
N ALA A 149 11.75 15.84 18.31
CA ALA A 149 11.16 16.32 17.07
C ALA A 149 9.78 15.72 16.81
N ASP A 150 8.90 16.52 16.22
CA ASP A 150 7.70 16.01 15.54
C ASP A 150 8.08 15.62 14.11
N VAL A 151 7.43 14.60 13.55
CA VAL A 151 7.71 14.04 12.22
C VAL A 151 6.53 14.27 11.31
N TYR A 152 6.81 14.75 10.10
CA TYR A 152 5.83 15.12 9.07
C TYR A 152 6.23 14.49 7.73
N LEU A 153 5.34 14.61 6.73
CA LEU A 153 5.72 14.39 5.35
C LEU A 153 6.57 15.56 4.84
N GLU A 154 7.55 15.28 3.99
CA GLU A 154 8.44 16.30 3.43
C GLU A 154 7.90 16.83 2.10
N GLY A 155 7.71 18.17 1.99
CA GLY A 155 7.05 18.79 0.84
C GLY A 155 7.90 19.73 -0.03
N SER A 156 9.20 19.88 0.26
CA SER A 156 10.07 20.87 -0.37
C SER A 156 10.71 20.40 -1.68
N ASP A 157 10.81 19.09 -1.89
CA ASP A 157 11.40 18.49 -3.10
C ASP A 157 10.42 17.56 -3.84
N GLY A 158 9.30 18.14 -4.29
CA GLY A 158 8.21 17.41 -4.95
C GLY A 158 7.39 16.57 -3.99
N GLU A 159 6.63 15.61 -4.52
CA GLU A 159 5.66 14.83 -3.73
C GLU A 159 6.29 14.07 -2.56
N PRO A 160 5.64 14.01 -1.39
CA PRO A 160 6.19 13.35 -0.20
C PRO A 160 6.28 11.83 -0.38
N VAL A 161 5.49 11.25 -1.29
CA VAL A 161 5.58 9.84 -1.66
C VAL A 161 5.70 9.75 -3.18
N VAL A 162 6.80 9.16 -3.64
CA VAL A 162 7.16 9.07 -5.06
C VAL A 162 7.17 7.62 -5.50
N VAL A 163 6.46 7.29 -6.58
CA VAL A 163 6.53 5.97 -7.22
C VAL A 163 7.42 6.06 -8.45
N THR A 164 8.52 5.31 -8.45
CA THR A 164 9.44 5.23 -9.58
C THR A 164 9.29 3.88 -10.28
N ALA A 165 8.83 3.88 -11.52
CA ALA A 165 8.77 2.68 -12.34
C ALA A 165 10.13 2.35 -12.96
N HIS A 166 10.44 1.06 -13.05
CA HIS A 166 11.64 0.50 -13.67
C HIS A 166 11.23 -0.51 -14.73
N GLY A 167 11.86 -0.43 -15.90
CA GLY A 167 11.50 -1.22 -17.08
C GLY A 167 10.57 -0.44 -18.01
N ALA A 168 9.67 -1.14 -18.68
CA ALA A 168 8.70 -0.55 -19.60
C ALA A 168 7.28 -0.95 -19.16
N PRO A 169 6.67 -0.18 -18.24
CA PRO A 169 5.28 -0.39 -17.83
C PRO A 169 4.36 -0.45 -19.05
N THR A 170 3.42 -1.38 -19.02
CA THR A 170 2.43 -1.56 -20.10
C THR A 170 1.12 -0.83 -19.82
N THR A 171 0.92 -0.37 -18.58
CA THR A 171 -0.26 0.34 -18.09
C THR A 171 0.08 1.18 -16.87
N ASP A 172 -0.73 2.21 -16.60
CA ASP A 172 -0.67 3.00 -15.35
C ASP A 172 -1.54 2.39 -14.24
N THR A 173 -2.22 1.26 -14.49
CA THR A 173 -3.06 0.57 -13.51
C THR A 173 -2.35 0.39 -12.17
N ILE A 174 -1.14 -0.15 -12.16
CA ILE A 174 -0.39 -0.39 -10.93
C ILE A 174 -0.13 0.93 -10.19
N PRO A 175 0.61 1.91 -10.75
CA PRO A 175 0.93 3.13 -10.02
C PRO A 175 -0.31 3.94 -9.59
N ASN A 176 -1.40 3.92 -10.38
CA ASN A 176 -2.62 4.67 -10.03
C ASN A 176 -3.44 4.00 -8.93
N SER A 177 -3.46 2.67 -8.88
CA SER A 177 -4.19 1.92 -7.85
C SER A 177 -3.35 1.62 -6.59
N LEU A 178 -2.08 2.03 -6.56
CA LEU A 178 -1.25 1.90 -5.37
C LEU A 178 -1.79 2.75 -4.21
N ARG A 179 -1.59 2.23 -3.00
CA ARG A 179 -1.79 2.91 -1.73
C ARG A 179 -0.60 2.69 -0.83
N VAL A 180 -0.24 3.75 -0.10
CA VAL A 180 0.90 3.78 0.82
C VAL A 180 0.39 4.14 2.21
N GLY A 181 0.24 3.14 3.07
CA GLY A 181 -0.16 3.31 4.46
C GLY A 181 1.04 3.57 5.35
N ILE A 182 1.00 4.64 6.13
CA ILE A 182 2.06 5.00 7.08
C ILE A 182 1.53 4.73 8.49
N THR A 183 2.21 3.86 9.23
CA THR A 183 1.87 3.56 10.62
C THR A 183 2.99 3.96 11.56
N THR A 184 2.65 4.14 12.82
CA THR A 184 3.62 4.31 13.90
C THR A 184 3.32 3.37 15.06
N GLN A 185 4.35 2.98 15.80
CA GLN A 185 4.22 2.24 17.04
C GLN A 185 5.31 2.67 18.01
N ALA A 186 4.96 2.80 19.30
CA ALA A 186 5.94 3.08 20.34
C ALA A 186 6.98 1.95 20.40
N ILE A 187 8.19 2.26 20.87
CA ILE A 187 9.25 1.27 21.09
C ILE A 187 9.84 1.44 22.48
N ASP A 188 10.40 0.36 23.02
CA ASP A 188 11.18 0.41 24.25
C ASP A 188 12.64 0.84 23.98
N ALA A 189 13.41 1.06 25.05
CA ALA A 189 14.81 1.45 24.96
C ALA A 189 15.73 0.41 24.27
N ASN A 190 15.23 -0.81 24.01
CA ASN A 190 15.95 -1.84 23.26
C ASN A 190 15.53 -1.87 21.78
N GLY A 191 14.67 -0.96 21.34
CA GLY A 191 14.15 -0.89 19.98
C GLY A 191 13.00 -1.86 19.69
N ASN A 192 12.40 -2.49 20.71
CA ASN A 192 11.29 -3.42 20.50
C ASN A 192 9.96 -2.67 20.48
N PRO A 193 9.04 -2.99 19.55
CA PRO A 193 7.71 -2.40 19.52
C PRO A 193 6.90 -2.68 20.79
N THR A 194 6.24 -1.64 21.29
CA THR A 194 5.35 -1.65 22.46
C THR A 194 4.01 -1.01 22.13
N GLY A 195 2.94 -1.50 22.78
CA GLY A 195 1.58 -1.02 22.53
C GLY A 195 1.05 -1.35 21.13
N ASP A 196 -0.02 -0.67 20.73
CA ASP A 196 -0.69 -0.91 19.45
C ASP A 196 -0.04 -0.11 18.31
N GLU A 197 0.06 -0.76 17.15
CA GLU A 197 0.38 -0.09 15.90
C GLU A 197 -0.80 0.77 15.44
N THR A 198 -0.51 2.03 15.09
CA THR A 198 -1.52 3.03 14.71
C THR A 198 -1.32 3.45 13.26
N LEU A 199 -2.35 3.29 12.42
CA LEU A 199 -2.40 3.87 11.08
C LEU A 199 -2.57 5.38 11.17
N LYS A 200 -1.63 6.12 10.59
CA LYS A 200 -1.64 7.59 10.57
C LYS A 200 -2.32 8.14 9.34
N VAL A 201 -1.93 7.64 8.18
CA VAL A 201 -2.46 8.11 6.90
C VAL A 201 -2.28 7.05 5.82
N VAL A 202 -3.20 7.05 4.86
CA VAL A 202 -3.05 6.35 3.59
C VAL A 202 -2.86 7.38 2.49
N TYR A 203 -1.77 7.25 1.75
CA TYR A 203 -1.45 8.12 0.63
C TYR A 203 -1.70 7.41 -0.71
N ALA A 204 -2.37 8.05 -1.64
CA ALA A 204 -2.47 7.61 -3.03
C ALA A 204 -1.46 8.38 -3.91
N PRO A 205 -0.54 7.69 -4.62
CA PRO A 205 0.41 8.32 -5.53
C PRO A 205 -0.21 8.97 -6.77
N ALA A 206 -1.43 8.59 -7.14
CA ALA A 206 -2.21 9.26 -8.17
C ALA A 206 -3.51 9.81 -7.56
N ALA A 207 -4.09 10.81 -8.21
CA ALA A 207 -5.38 11.36 -7.82
C ALA A 207 -6.48 10.29 -7.98
N VAL A 208 -7.32 10.15 -6.95
CA VAL A 208 -8.40 9.16 -6.94
C VAL A 208 -9.64 9.74 -7.63
N SER A 209 -10.08 9.09 -8.71
CA SER A 209 -11.23 9.54 -9.49
C SER A 209 -12.50 9.63 -8.65
N THR A 210 -13.15 10.80 -8.62
CA THR A 210 -14.39 11.02 -7.85
C THR A 210 -15.66 10.58 -8.59
N THR A 211 -15.53 10.22 -9.87
CA THR A 211 -16.66 9.85 -10.73
C THR A 211 -16.57 8.44 -11.30
N GLU A 212 -15.36 7.93 -11.50
CA GLU A 212 -15.14 6.57 -12.01
C GLU A 212 -15.15 5.56 -10.87
N LYS A 213 -15.25 4.28 -11.23
CA LYS A 213 -15.52 3.19 -10.30
C LYS A 213 -14.70 1.96 -10.68
N GLY A 214 -14.28 1.20 -9.67
CA GLY A 214 -13.64 -0.09 -9.85
C GLY A 214 -14.55 -1.15 -10.50
N ASN A 215 -13.99 -2.34 -10.70
CA ASN A 215 -14.66 -3.44 -11.42
C ASN A 215 -15.63 -4.25 -10.55
N ASP A 216 -16.12 -3.68 -9.45
CA ASP A 216 -17.04 -4.34 -8.54
C ASP A 216 -18.49 -4.11 -8.95
N LYS A 217 -19.33 -5.13 -8.74
CA LYS A 217 -20.77 -5.06 -9.03
C LYS A 217 -21.45 -3.91 -8.27
N ASN A 218 -21.00 -3.67 -7.03
CA ASN A 218 -21.49 -2.63 -6.14
C ASN A 218 -20.48 -1.48 -6.01
N ALA A 219 -19.63 -1.25 -7.01
CA ALA A 219 -18.57 -0.25 -6.93
C ALA A 219 -19.11 1.16 -6.61
N ILE A 220 -18.37 1.85 -5.77
CA ILE A 220 -18.57 3.27 -5.44
C ILE A 220 -17.44 4.08 -6.10
N ALA A 221 -17.67 5.38 -6.29
CA ALA A 221 -16.67 6.27 -6.85
C ALA A 221 -15.85 6.93 -5.74
N GLY A 222 -14.64 7.39 -6.07
CA GLY A 222 -13.70 7.96 -5.10
C GLY A 222 -12.97 6.90 -4.28
N TRP A 223 -12.45 7.33 -3.15
CA TRP A 223 -11.79 6.44 -2.19
C TRP A 223 -12.75 5.34 -1.73
N SER A 224 -12.32 4.11 -1.93
CA SER A 224 -13.08 2.94 -1.53
C SER A 224 -12.19 1.83 -1.01
N CYS A 225 -12.77 0.99 -0.16
CA CYS A 225 -12.18 -0.24 0.34
C CYS A 225 -13.29 -1.28 0.60
N VAL A 226 -12.93 -2.54 0.79
CA VAL A 226 -13.89 -3.60 1.12
C VAL A 226 -14.16 -3.59 2.61
N LYS A 227 -15.44 -3.43 2.98
CA LYS A 227 -15.89 -3.48 4.37
C LYS A 227 -15.75 -4.87 4.97
N ASP A 228 -16.32 -5.84 4.28
CA ASP A 228 -16.34 -7.24 4.66
C ASP A 228 -16.75 -8.11 3.45
N ALA A 229 -16.66 -9.44 3.62
CA ALA A 229 -16.96 -10.42 2.58
C ALA A 229 -18.40 -10.38 2.03
N VAL A 230 -19.34 -9.78 2.78
CA VAL A 230 -20.78 -9.76 2.47
C VAL A 230 -21.21 -8.38 1.95
N SER A 231 -20.76 -7.31 2.60
CA SER A 231 -21.19 -5.94 2.33
C SER A 231 -20.50 -5.34 1.10
N GLY A 232 -19.28 -5.77 0.78
CA GLY A 232 -18.51 -5.27 -0.37
C GLY A 232 -17.92 -3.86 -0.15
N PRO A 233 -17.78 -3.05 -1.23
CA PRO A 233 -17.13 -1.74 -1.16
C PRO A 233 -17.83 -0.74 -0.22
N GLN A 234 -17.03 0.06 0.48
CA GLN A 234 -17.41 1.20 1.32
C GLN A 234 -16.40 2.33 1.17
N VAL A 235 -16.76 3.53 1.67
CA VAL A 235 -15.78 4.62 1.85
C VAL A 235 -14.87 4.26 3.03
N PRO A 236 -13.54 4.39 2.90
CA PRO A 236 -12.63 4.07 3.98
C PRO A 236 -12.78 5.01 5.17
N SER A 237 -12.57 4.47 6.37
CA SER A 237 -12.60 5.21 7.63
C SER A 237 -11.25 5.82 8.01
N TYR A 238 -10.15 5.32 7.41
CA TYR A 238 -8.81 5.86 7.63
C TYR A 238 -8.66 7.27 7.05
N GLN A 239 -7.78 8.06 7.68
CA GLN A 239 -7.36 9.34 7.12
C GLN A 239 -6.55 9.10 5.85
N HIS A 240 -6.87 9.83 4.79
CA HIS A 240 -6.22 9.67 3.49
C HIS A 240 -5.94 11.00 2.81
N ILE A 241 -4.93 10.96 1.94
CA ILE A 241 -4.47 12.06 1.10
C ILE A 241 -3.98 11.49 -0.23
N GLU A 242 -3.79 12.36 -1.21
CA GLU A 242 -3.26 12.04 -2.53
C GLU A 242 -2.21 13.09 -2.92
N ALA A 243 -1.40 12.81 -3.94
CA ALA A 243 -0.29 13.66 -4.37
C ALA A 243 -0.68 15.15 -4.44
N ASP A 244 -1.72 15.48 -5.20
CA ASP A 244 -2.15 16.86 -5.41
C ASP A 244 -2.93 17.48 -4.21
N ASN A 245 -3.11 16.74 -3.11
CA ASN A 245 -3.90 17.16 -1.96
C ASN A 245 -3.31 16.69 -0.62
N CYS A 246 -2.03 17.04 -0.38
CA CYS A 246 -1.30 16.68 0.84
C CYS A 246 -0.87 17.88 1.72
N ALA A 247 -1.22 19.12 1.36
CA ALA A 247 -0.72 20.35 2.01
C ALA A 247 -0.86 20.38 3.55
N GLY A 248 -1.93 19.80 4.10
CA GLY A 248 -2.15 19.71 5.56
C GLY A 248 -1.21 18.77 6.32
N TRP A 249 -0.24 18.14 5.64
CA TRP A 249 0.69 17.16 6.21
C TRP A 249 2.17 17.51 6.02
N LEU A 250 2.45 18.57 5.25
CA LEU A 250 3.80 18.86 4.78
C LEU A 250 4.56 19.73 5.77
N ALA A 251 5.80 19.33 6.05
CA ALA A 251 6.84 20.23 6.51
C ALA A 251 7.68 20.67 5.31
N ASN A 252 7.97 21.97 5.25
CA ASN A 252 8.69 22.60 4.16
C ASN A 252 10.02 23.18 4.65
N LYS A 253 11.04 23.09 3.82
CA LYS A 253 12.38 23.56 4.11
C LYS A 253 12.44 25.09 4.07
N VAL A 254 12.94 25.69 5.15
CA VAL A 254 13.16 27.12 5.30
C VAL A 254 14.61 27.32 5.76
N GLY A 255 15.50 27.64 4.81
CA GLY A 255 16.93 27.64 5.06
C GLY A 255 17.46 26.22 5.25
N ASP A 256 18.11 25.95 6.38
CA ASP A 256 18.63 24.62 6.74
C ASP A 256 17.67 23.80 7.60
N ASP A 257 16.54 24.40 8.00
CA ASP A 257 15.55 23.82 8.91
C ASP A 257 14.23 23.51 8.19
N TYR A 258 13.35 22.76 8.84
CA TYR A 258 11.99 22.52 8.38
C TYR A 258 10.98 23.26 9.27
N GLN A 259 9.93 23.78 8.64
CA GLN A 259 8.83 24.46 9.31
C GLN A 259 7.49 23.91 8.83
N VAL A 260 6.48 24.03 9.68
CA VAL A 260 5.10 23.63 9.42
C VAL A 260 4.15 24.77 9.75
N ASP A 261 3.04 24.82 9.03
CA ASP A 261 1.93 25.71 9.38
C ASP A 261 1.22 25.22 10.64
N ALA A 262 0.50 26.13 11.30
CA ALA A 262 -0.29 25.78 12.46
C ALA A 262 -1.41 24.79 12.08
N GLY A 263 -1.46 23.64 12.78
CA GLY A 263 -2.47 22.61 12.55
C GLY A 263 -2.07 21.53 11.54
N THR A 264 -0.84 21.55 11.01
CA THR A 264 -0.32 20.46 10.18
C THR A 264 -0.37 19.12 10.92
N HIS A 265 -0.87 18.09 10.25
CA HIS A 265 -0.96 16.73 10.77
C HIS A 265 0.43 16.08 10.86
N GLN A 266 0.73 15.53 12.03
CA GLN A 266 1.98 14.83 12.32
C GLN A 266 1.87 13.34 11.98
N ILE A 267 2.92 12.78 11.41
CA ILE A 267 3.13 11.33 11.33
C ILE A 267 3.44 10.79 12.74
N ALA A 268 4.39 11.42 13.44
CA ALA A 268 4.74 11.08 14.80
C ALA A 268 4.98 12.34 15.63
N SER A 269 4.61 12.31 16.91
CA SER A 269 4.83 13.41 17.83
C SER A 269 5.95 13.07 18.80
N ARG A 270 6.79 14.05 19.12
CA ARG A 270 7.78 14.00 20.20
C ARG A 270 8.73 12.81 20.10
N VAL A 271 9.21 12.50 18.91
CA VAL A 271 10.22 11.48 18.67
C VAL A 271 11.54 11.94 19.29
N GLY A 272 12.06 11.13 20.20
CA GLY A 272 13.31 11.36 20.92
C GLY A 272 14.37 10.31 20.59
N TYR A 273 15.31 10.14 21.52
CA TYR A 273 16.49 9.30 21.36
C TYR A 273 16.15 7.82 21.19
N ASP A 274 15.24 7.28 22.01
CA ASP A 274 14.81 5.89 21.89
C ASP A 274 14.11 5.61 20.55
N GLY A 275 13.50 6.64 19.96
CA GLY A 275 12.85 6.62 18.66
C GLY A 275 11.39 6.18 18.66
N ILE A 276 10.88 5.94 17.46
CA ILE A 276 9.56 5.38 17.17
C ILE A 276 9.65 4.43 15.99
N ALA A 277 8.90 3.33 16.02
CA ALA A 277 8.77 2.49 14.83
C ALA A 277 7.83 3.16 13.84
N VAL A 278 8.25 3.24 12.58
CA VAL A 278 7.44 3.71 11.44
C VAL A 278 7.36 2.57 10.43
N ARG A 279 6.16 2.21 9.98
CA ARG A 279 6.02 1.18 8.94
C ARG A 279 5.31 1.72 7.72
N ILE A 280 5.76 1.27 6.57
CA ILE A 280 5.22 1.62 5.27
C ILE A 280 4.57 0.37 4.69
N TYR A 281 3.25 0.41 4.56
CA TYR A 281 2.44 -0.61 3.89
C TYR A 281 2.19 -0.16 2.46
N ILE A 282 2.37 -1.05 1.50
CA ILE A 282 2.12 -0.79 0.09
C ILE A 282 1.19 -1.87 -0.43
N TRP A 283 0.03 -1.48 -0.94
CA TRP A 283 -0.89 -2.40 -1.59
C TRP A 283 -1.47 -1.78 -2.84
N MET A 284 -2.06 -2.62 -3.68
CA MET A 284 -2.84 -2.21 -4.83
C MET A 284 -4.31 -2.31 -4.43
N GLU A 285 -5.01 -1.18 -4.35
CA GLU A 285 -6.39 -1.13 -3.88
C GLU A 285 -7.32 -1.74 -4.92
N GLY A 286 -7.83 -2.93 -4.62
CA GLY A 286 -8.62 -3.72 -5.57
C GLY A 286 -9.99 -3.14 -5.93
N THR A 287 -10.46 -2.15 -5.17
CA THR A 287 -11.72 -1.43 -5.44
C THR A 287 -11.53 -0.12 -6.22
N ASP A 288 -10.28 0.25 -6.49
CA ASP A 288 -9.92 1.48 -7.18
C ASP A 288 -10.36 1.47 -8.66
N ALA A 289 -10.68 2.64 -9.21
CA ALA A 289 -11.16 2.82 -10.57
C ALA A 289 -10.11 2.47 -11.64
N ASP A 290 -8.82 2.61 -11.33
CA ASP A 290 -7.72 2.18 -12.19
C ASP A 290 -7.43 0.68 -12.05
N CYS A 291 -7.86 0.06 -10.94
CA CYS A 291 -7.77 -1.39 -10.72
C CYS A 291 -8.91 -2.15 -11.43
N VAL A 292 -9.00 -1.94 -12.75
CA VAL A 292 -10.02 -2.56 -13.60
C VAL A 292 -9.39 -3.54 -14.57
N ASN A 293 -10.03 -4.70 -14.71
CA ASN A 293 -9.64 -5.74 -15.64
C ASN A 293 -8.21 -6.29 -15.42
N ASN A 294 -7.81 -7.23 -16.26
CA ASN A 294 -6.47 -7.82 -16.25
C ASN A 294 -5.43 -6.93 -16.98
N ALA A 295 -5.58 -5.61 -16.91
CA ALA A 295 -4.79 -4.67 -17.71
C ALA A 295 -3.28 -4.75 -17.40
N ALA A 296 -2.92 -5.11 -16.17
CA ALA A 296 -1.55 -5.24 -15.70
C ALA A 296 -1.01 -6.68 -15.73
N ALA A 297 -1.76 -7.66 -16.25
CA ALA A 297 -1.44 -9.09 -16.18
C ALA A 297 -0.07 -9.48 -16.73
N GLU A 298 0.42 -8.74 -17.73
CA GLU A 298 1.71 -9.00 -18.38
C GLU A 298 2.72 -7.89 -18.10
N ASP A 299 2.45 -7.00 -17.13
CA ASP A 299 3.39 -5.95 -16.76
C ASP A 299 4.56 -6.54 -15.96
N LEU A 300 5.75 -6.47 -16.56
CA LEU A 300 7.01 -6.91 -15.97
C LEU A 300 7.77 -5.77 -15.28
N ALA A 301 7.26 -4.54 -15.31
CA ALA A 301 7.87 -3.43 -14.60
C ALA A 301 7.90 -3.67 -13.09
N THR A 302 8.91 -3.08 -12.45
CA THR A 302 9.02 -3.03 -10.99
C THR A 302 8.93 -1.58 -10.52
N TYR A 303 8.53 -1.36 -9.28
CA TYR A 303 8.23 -0.02 -8.81
C TYR A 303 8.95 0.25 -7.50
N ASP A 304 9.59 1.39 -7.33
CA ASP A 304 10.12 1.80 -6.02
C ASP A 304 9.20 2.86 -5.44
N VAL A 305 8.78 2.69 -4.19
CA VAL A 305 8.00 3.68 -3.45
C VAL A 305 8.94 4.37 -2.48
N THR A 306 9.15 5.66 -2.69
CA THR A 306 9.96 6.49 -1.81
C THR A 306 9.06 7.33 -0.93
N VAL A 307 9.18 7.21 0.40
CA VAL A 307 8.49 8.08 1.37
C VAL A 307 9.50 9.06 1.97
N LYS A 308 9.24 10.35 1.85
CA LYS A 308 10.08 11.42 2.39
C LYS A 308 9.44 11.98 3.65
N LEU A 309 10.20 11.95 4.74
CA LEU A 309 9.76 12.46 6.03
C LEU A 309 10.69 13.60 6.46
N ALA A 310 10.15 14.54 7.21
CA ALA A 310 10.88 15.67 7.76
C ALA A 310 10.61 15.79 9.26
N GLY A 311 11.67 16.08 10.02
CA GLY A 311 11.54 16.42 11.44
C GLY A 311 11.31 17.92 11.61
N VAL A 312 10.56 18.31 12.63
CA VAL A 312 10.53 19.70 13.10
C VAL A 312 10.84 19.68 14.58
N ALA A 313 11.87 20.44 14.96
CA ALA A 313 12.30 20.57 16.33
C ALA A 313 11.18 21.06 17.24
N THR A 314 11.05 20.45 18.41
CA THR A 314 10.13 20.92 19.45
C THR A 314 10.90 21.27 20.71
N SER A 315 10.41 22.29 21.42
CA SER A 315 10.89 22.69 22.74
C SER A 315 10.38 21.77 23.85
#